data_AF-A0A0D0CPX6-F1
#
_entry.id   AF-A0A0D0CPX6-F1
#
_cell.length_a   1.000
_cell.length_b   1.000
_cell.length_c   1.000
_cell.angle_alpha   90.00
_cell.angle_beta   90.00
_cell.angle_gamma   90.00
#
_symmetry.space_group_name_H-M   'P 1'
#
loop_
_entity.id
_entity.type
_entity.pdbx_description
1 polymer ?
#
loop_
_entity_poly.entity_id
_entity_poly.type
_entity_poly.pdbx_seq_one_letter_code
_entity_poly.pdbx_strand_id
1 'polypeptide(L)'
;MVNNTRAQAVQVTVANLLPTSSLSANTSVNSRHTIEITGPGITTLAPGVFNRLVPGDQARADVLIKGSSTGENATIIIKNSAGEVVGQSSGWPATALVERYTADATSLGAHETPTWWNKAKFGIFIHWGVYSYPAWAPPSEYAEWYDYYLHNPPNSGSPTWVHHLETYGPNVLYDDFIANFTASKFNASEWLDVFDRAGARYFVQVTKHHDGFALFDTGNTTHRSSVNFGPKRNLLKELFDTAAAEKPHIHRGTYYSLPEWFNPDYAKYGFSQWPGGLARNAFNTTPEFEPYTGHVNISDYLEDLQLPQMLTLATEYNTEIMWCDIGGPNKTLEFAAEFYNNALSKGYQVTLNNRCGAVPDFTTPEYATFNSIQTGSWESSEGMDPFSYGLNSATNASEYKNGTTIIQTLVDIVSKNGNFLLDIGPNAEGEIIAPMTENLLAAGSWLDFAGECVYDTEFWFQTSQDPNPPSGLAPARFTTTPDTFCIVAFDEPTNGQLVIHKRLPLLPGDDIVLLTPNGNQTPLAWSTDSSGNLIVNVSSAELSQVQFAWPFRATYRLSN
;
A
#
# COMPACT_ATOMS: atom_id res chain seq x y z
N MET A 1 -0.45 16.41 -14.17
CA MET A 1 -0.47 17.57 -15.09
C MET A 1 0.40 18.69 -14.53
N VAL A 2 1.10 19.45 -15.36
CA VAL A 2 1.84 20.67 -14.98
C VAL A 2 1.30 21.81 -15.85
N ASN A 3 0.67 22.83 -15.25
CA ASN A 3 0.03 23.95 -15.98
C ASN A 3 -0.86 23.48 -17.15
N ASN A 4 -1.78 22.54 -16.87
CA ASN A 4 -2.65 21.90 -17.88
C ASN A 4 -1.92 21.17 -19.03
N THR A 5 -0.62 20.92 -18.89
CA THR A 5 0.16 20.11 -19.82
C THR A 5 0.42 18.74 -19.22
N ARG A 6 0.22 17.68 -20.01
CA ARG A 6 0.61 16.32 -19.61
C ARG A 6 2.13 16.24 -19.51
N ALA A 7 2.60 15.69 -18.40
CA ALA A 7 4.01 15.53 -18.11
C ALA A 7 4.31 14.05 -17.85
N GLN A 8 5.48 13.59 -18.30
CA GLN A 8 6.10 12.36 -17.85
C GLN A 8 6.93 12.68 -16.61
N ALA A 9 6.79 11.89 -15.54
CA ALA A 9 7.78 11.90 -14.49
C ALA A 9 8.98 11.04 -14.93
N VAL A 10 10.18 11.61 -14.89
CA VAL A 10 11.42 10.88 -15.09
C VAL A 10 12.25 11.02 -13.83
N GLN A 11 12.45 9.92 -13.12
CA GLN A 11 13.26 9.93 -11.93
C GLN A 11 14.75 10.00 -12.29
N VAL A 12 15.46 10.94 -11.67
CA VAL A 12 16.90 11.11 -11.84
C VAL A 12 17.61 10.87 -10.52
N THR A 13 18.64 10.04 -10.56
CA THR A 13 19.54 9.78 -9.42
C THR A 13 20.87 10.51 -9.62
N VAL A 14 21.24 11.34 -8.65
CA VAL A 14 22.53 12.03 -8.59
C VAL A 14 23.36 11.44 -7.46
N ALA A 15 24.56 10.95 -7.77
CA ALA A 15 25.45 10.32 -6.80
C ALA A 15 26.70 11.17 -6.54
N ASN A 16 27.11 11.29 -5.28
CA ASN A 16 28.40 11.87 -4.92
C ASN A 16 29.40 10.74 -4.68
N LEU A 17 30.30 10.55 -5.64
CA LEU A 17 31.23 9.42 -5.68
C LEU A 17 32.47 9.60 -4.79
N LEU A 18 32.59 10.72 -4.07
CA LEU A 18 33.67 10.89 -3.09
C LEU A 18 33.51 9.85 -1.97
N PRO A 19 34.61 9.35 -1.38
CA PRO A 19 34.52 8.37 -0.31
C PRO A 19 33.90 9.00 0.95
N THR A 20 33.14 8.21 1.72
CA THR A 20 32.45 8.65 2.95
C THR A 20 33.40 9.24 4.01
N SER A 21 34.67 8.84 3.98
CA SER A 21 35.74 9.41 4.82
C SER A 21 36.03 10.89 4.54
N SER A 22 35.65 11.39 3.35
CA SER A 22 35.82 12.77 2.93
C SER A 22 34.66 13.68 3.32
N LEU A 23 33.67 13.20 4.08
CA LEU A 23 32.49 14.00 4.46
C LEU A 23 32.90 15.31 5.15
N SER A 24 32.53 16.42 4.54
CA SER A 24 32.72 17.78 5.00
C SER A 24 31.75 18.72 4.27
N ALA A 25 31.63 19.97 4.73
CA ALA A 25 30.82 20.96 4.01
C ALA A 25 31.32 21.23 2.57
N ASN A 26 32.64 21.17 2.34
CA ASN A 26 33.25 21.48 1.04
C ASN A 26 33.16 20.32 0.02
N THR A 27 32.90 19.11 0.51
CA THR A 27 32.79 17.89 -0.31
C THR A 27 31.33 17.45 -0.46
N SER A 28 30.39 18.24 0.07
CA SER A 28 28.96 17.96 0.07
C SER A 28 28.22 19.06 -0.66
N VAL A 29 27.09 18.71 -1.27
CA VAL A 29 26.07 19.70 -1.63
C VAL A 29 25.29 20.05 -0.36
N ASN A 30 25.21 21.36 -0.08
CA ASN A 30 24.47 21.94 1.06
C ASN A 30 23.64 23.16 0.62
N SER A 31 23.15 23.19 -0.61
CA SER A 31 22.35 24.29 -1.13
C SER A 31 21.38 23.77 -2.17
N ARG A 32 20.36 24.56 -2.49
CA ARG A 32 19.35 24.14 -3.45
C ARG A 32 19.95 23.89 -4.83
N HIS A 33 19.79 22.68 -5.33
CA HIS A 33 20.13 22.30 -6.70
C HIS A 33 18.89 21.85 -7.45
N THR A 34 18.90 22.08 -8.76
CA THR A 34 17.83 21.68 -9.66
C THR A 34 18.34 20.75 -10.74
N ILE A 35 17.50 19.82 -11.15
CA ILE A 35 17.76 18.86 -12.22
C ILE A 35 16.82 19.17 -13.38
N GLU A 36 17.39 19.44 -14.54
CA GLU A 36 16.66 19.60 -15.79
C GLU A 36 17.05 18.49 -16.76
N ILE A 37 16.07 18.03 -17.55
CA ILE A 37 16.28 17.14 -18.68
C ILE A 37 15.97 17.93 -19.95
N THR A 38 16.93 17.93 -20.87
CA THR A 38 16.83 18.62 -22.15
C THR A 38 17.26 17.69 -23.28
N GLY A 39 16.71 17.89 -24.47
CA GLY A 39 17.05 17.12 -25.64
C GLY A 39 16.10 17.45 -26.79
N PRO A 40 16.36 16.98 -28.00
CA PRO A 40 15.47 17.21 -29.12
C PRO A 40 14.07 16.66 -28.81
N GLY A 41 13.05 17.51 -28.89
CA GLY A 41 11.68 17.15 -28.54
C GLY A 41 11.40 16.91 -27.04
N ILE A 42 12.38 17.16 -26.16
CA ILE A 42 12.23 17.07 -24.70
C ILE A 42 12.38 18.45 -24.07
N THR A 43 11.44 18.81 -23.22
CA THR A 43 11.48 20.03 -22.42
C THR A 43 11.11 19.74 -20.98
N THR A 44 11.90 20.23 -20.03
CA THR A 44 11.54 20.20 -18.61
C THR A 44 10.37 21.15 -18.35
N LEU A 45 9.27 20.63 -17.81
CA LEU A 45 8.12 21.39 -17.34
C LEU A 45 8.25 21.76 -15.86
N ALA A 46 8.76 20.84 -15.04
CA ALA A 46 9.13 21.10 -13.65
C ALA A 46 10.47 20.41 -13.32
N PRO A 47 11.48 21.15 -12.84
CA PRO A 47 12.76 20.56 -12.49
C PRO A 47 12.66 19.72 -11.22
N GLY A 48 13.46 18.66 -11.16
CA GLY A 48 13.70 17.93 -9.91
C GLY A 48 14.55 18.78 -8.95
N VAL A 49 14.43 18.53 -7.64
CA VAL A 49 15.13 19.32 -6.61
C VAL A 49 15.82 18.39 -5.61
N PHE A 50 17.06 18.73 -5.25
CA PHE A 50 17.76 18.15 -4.11
C PHE A 50 18.62 19.23 -3.43
N ASN A 51 18.72 19.19 -2.10
CA ASN A 51 19.42 20.24 -1.34
C ASN A 51 20.62 19.71 -0.55
N ARG A 52 20.65 18.40 -0.26
CA ARG A 52 21.73 17.70 0.45
C ARG A 52 22.24 16.55 -0.41
N LEU A 53 23.57 16.47 -0.57
CA LEU A 53 24.23 15.30 -1.16
C LEU A 53 25.67 15.17 -0.64
N VAL A 54 25.88 14.28 0.34
CA VAL A 54 27.19 14.07 0.99
C VAL A 54 28.02 12.99 0.27
N PRO A 55 29.35 12.92 0.48
CA PRO A 55 30.20 11.86 -0.06
C PRO A 55 29.67 10.45 0.22
N GLY A 56 29.59 9.64 -0.83
CA GLY A 56 29.13 8.26 -0.82
C GLY A 56 27.63 8.11 -0.98
N ASP A 57 26.85 9.19 -0.98
CA ASP A 57 25.37 9.15 -0.98
C ASP A 57 24.73 9.42 -2.35
N GLN A 58 23.40 9.30 -2.40
CA GLN A 58 22.57 9.56 -3.57
C GLN A 58 21.39 10.47 -3.22
N ALA A 59 21.01 11.33 -4.17
CA ALA A 59 19.75 12.06 -4.16
C ALA A 59 18.91 11.63 -5.36
N ARG A 60 17.61 11.44 -5.15
CA ARG A 60 16.64 11.10 -6.19
C ARG A 60 15.62 12.22 -6.30
N ALA A 61 15.24 12.57 -7.53
CA ALA A 61 14.15 13.51 -7.76
C ALA A 61 13.45 13.20 -9.07
N ASP A 62 12.13 13.36 -9.07
CA ASP A 62 11.32 13.32 -10.28
C ASP A 62 11.46 14.64 -11.04
N VAL A 63 11.84 14.55 -12.31
CA VAL A 63 11.82 15.67 -13.27
C VAL A 63 10.60 15.50 -14.14
N LEU A 64 9.71 16.49 -14.16
CA LEU A 64 8.52 16.44 -14.99
C LEU A 64 8.83 17.01 -16.36
N ILE A 65 8.75 16.18 -17.40
CA ILE A 65 9.11 16.55 -18.77
C ILE A 65 7.92 16.47 -19.72
N LYS A 66 8.02 17.22 -20.81
CA LYS A 66 7.25 17.02 -22.04
C LYS A 66 8.20 16.44 -23.08
N GLY A 67 7.94 15.21 -23.53
CA GLY A 67 8.78 14.52 -24.51
C GLY A 67 7.94 13.93 -25.65
N SER A 68 8.30 14.22 -26.91
CA SER A 68 7.66 13.61 -28.09
C SER A 68 8.64 12.89 -29.02
N SER A 69 9.91 12.73 -28.63
CA SER A 69 10.94 12.13 -29.48
C SER A 69 11.23 10.68 -29.11
N THR A 70 11.41 9.85 -30.14
CA THR A 70 11.92 8.48 -30.04
C THR A 70 13.30 8.42 -30.69
N GLY A 71 14.29 7.82 -30.02
CA GLY A 71 15.58 7.51 -30.62
C GLY A 71 16.65 8.61 -30.57
N GLU A 72 16.40 9.69 -29.82
CA GLU A 72 17.39 10.73 -29.55
C GLU A 72 17.85 10.68 -28.09
N ASN A 73 19.05 11.20 -27.81
CA ASN A 73 19.62 11.18 -26.47
C ASN A 73 19.25 12.46 -25.71
N ALA A 74 18.75 12.30 -24.49
CA ALA A 74 18.57 13.35 -23.52
C ALA A 74 19.88 13.69 -22.79
N THR A 75 19.91 14.91 -22.27
CA THR A 75 20.97 15.47 -21.43
C THR A 75 20.36 15.91 -20.11
N ILE A 76 20.93 15.40 -19.02
CA ILE A 76 20.65 15.81 -17.65
C ILE A 76 21.57 16.98 -17.32
N ILE A 77 21.00 18.07 -16.82
CA ILE A 77 21.69 19.30 -16.43
C ILE A 77 21.40 19.54 -14.95
N ILE A 78 22.46 19.73 -14.16
CA ILE A 78 22.38 20.10 -12.75
C ILE A 78 22.76 21.57 -12.63
N LYS A 79 21.87 22.36 -12.02
CA LYS A 79 22.12 23.77 -11.73
C LYS A 79 22.16 24.04 -10.24
N ASN A 80 23.04 24.95 -9.82
CA ASN A 80 23.07 25.46 -8.45
C ASN A 80 21.97 26.50 -8.20
N SER A 81 21.92 27.06 -6.99
CA SER A 81 20.93 28.08 -6.59
C SER A 81 21.01 29.38 -7.40
N ALA A 82 22.16 29.69 -8.00
CA ALA A 82 22.36 30.84 -8.89
C ALA A 82 21.94 30.55 -10.35
N GLY A 83 21.52 29.32 -10.66
CA GLY A 83 21.15 28.88 -12.01
C GLY A 83 22.35 28.51 -12.90
N GLU A 84 23.55 28.45 -12.35
CA GLU A 84 24.76 28.06 -13.07
C GLU A 84 24.81 26.53 -13.23
N VAL A 85 25.22 26.06 -14.41
CA VAL A 85 25.39 24.64 -14.67
C VAL A 85 26.64 24.14 -13.94
N VAL A 86 26.44 23.26 -12.96
CA VAL A 86 27.51 22.65 -12.14
C VAL A 86 27.73 21.17 -12.45
N GLY A 87 26.83 20.55 -13.22
CA GLY A 87 26.98 19.17 -13.68
C GLY A 87 26.16 18.93 -14.94
N GLN A 88 26.65 18.04 -15.80
CA GLN A 88 25.95 17.64 -17.02
C GLN A 88 26.28 16.19 -17.36
N SER A 89 25.28 15.44 -17.81
CA SER A 89 25.44 14.07 -18.30
C SER A 89 24.56 13.85 -19.52
N SER A 90 25.17 13.52 -20.67
CA SER A 90 24.50 13.31 -21.95
C SER A 90 24.51 11.85 -22.37
N GLY A 91 23.63 11.47 -23.30
CA GLY A 91 23.61 10.11 -23.87
C GLY A 91 22.54 9.21 -23.28
N TRP A 92 21.61 9.77 -22.52
CA TRP A 92 20.50 9.03 -21.92
C TRP A 92 19.44 8.76 -22.98
N PRO A 93 18.97 7.53 -23.18
CA PRO A 93 17.93 7.25 -24.16
C PRO A 93 16.64 7.99 -23.79
N ALA A 94 16.10 8.78 -24.72
CA ALA A 94 14.76 9.34 -24.59
C ALA A 94 13.70 8.28 -24.90
N THR A 95 12.75 8.09 -23.98
CA THR A 95 11.49 7.39 -24.26
C THR A 95 10.41 8.41 -24.56
N ALA A 96 9.63 8.16 -25.62
CA ALA A 96 8.47 8.99 -25.91
C ALA A 96 7.37 8.77 -24.86
N LEU A 97 6.56 9.81 -24.64
CA LEU A 97 5.34 9.69 -23.86
C LEU A 97 4.45 8.59 -24.44
N VAL A 98 3.98 7.69 -23.57
CA VAL A 98 3.00 6.67 -23.96
C VAL A 98 1.67 7.36 -24.23
N GLU A 99 1.27 7.47 -25.49
CA GLU A 99 -0.02 8.08 -25.87
C GLU A 99 -1.18 7.10 -25.76
N ARG A 100 -0.90 5.80 -25.81
CA ARG A 100 -1.89 4.74 -25.67
C ARG A 100 -1.21 3.43 -25.26
N TYR A 101 -1.85 2.70 -24.36
CA TYR A 101 -1.49 1.34 -24.01
C TYR A 101 -2.24 0.33 -24.89
N THR A 102 -1.55 -0.72 -25.36
CA THR A 102 -2.16 -1.86 -26.05
C THR A 102 -2.12 -3.09 -25.15
N ALA A 103 -2.93 -4.12 -25.45
CA ALA A 103 -2.88 -5.43 -24.79
C ALA A 103 -1.63 -6.24 -25.19
N ASP A 104 -0.46 -5.62 -25.08
CA ASP A 104 0.86 -6.19 -25.32
C ASP A 104 1.73 -5.93 -24.09
N ALA A 105 2.45 -6.95 -23.65
CA ALA A 105 3.23 -6.87 -22.41
C ALA A 105 4.35 -5.81 -22.47
N THR A 106 4.92 -5.55 -23.65
CA THR A 106 5.94 -4.50 -23.82
C THR A 106 5.31 -3.11 -23.68
N SER A 107 4.13 -2.92 -24.26
CA SER A 107 3.39 -1.65 -24.12
C SER A 107 3.00 -1.38 -22.67
N LEU A 108 2.48 -2.40 -21.97
CA LEU A 108 2.05 -2.27 -20.58
C LEU A 108 3.22 -2.12 -19.62
N GLY A 109 4.37 -2.73 -19.92
CA GLY A 109 5.58 -2.66 -19.09
C GLY A 109 6.25 -1.29 -19.05
N ALA A 110 5.75 -0.32 -19.82
CA ALA A 110 6.13 1.08 -19.72
C ALA A 110 5.27 1.88 -18.73
N HIS A 111 4.26 1.26 -18.11
CA HIS A 111 3.50 1.85 -17.00
C HIS A 111 4.25 1.64 -15.68
N GLU A 112 4.21 2.64 -14.80
CA GLU A 112 4.90 2.63 -13.51
C GLU A 112 3.95 3.12 -12.41
N THR A 113 4.31 2.86 -11.15
CA THR A 113 3.51 3.31 -10.00
C THR A 113 3.35 4.85 -9.98
N PRO A 114 2.15 5.35 -9.64
CA PRO A 114 1.92 6.78 -9.50
C PRO A 114 2.77 7.42 -8.40
N THR A 115 3.22 8.66 -8.62
CA THR A 115 3.92 9.45 -7.61
C THR A 115 3.09 9.61 -6.33
N TRP A 116 1.76 9.77 -6.43
CA TRP A 116 0.90 9.85 -5.24
C TRP A 116 0.96 8.56 -4.42
N TRP A 117 0.98 7.40 -5.07
CA TRP A 117 1.00 6.09 -4.40
C TRP A 117 2.33 5.88 -3.68
N ASN A 118 3.44 6.21 -4.34
CA ASN A 118 4.77 6.17 -3.73
C ASN A 118 4.89 7.11 -2.52
N LYS A 119 4.10 8.18 -2.43
CA LYS A 119 4.09 9.14 -1.31
C LYS A 119 3.08 8.81 -0.21
N ALA A 120 2.08 7.99 -0.54
CA ALA A 120 0.95 7.66 0.32
C ALA A 120 1.35 6.81 1.52
N LYS A 121 2.26 5.84 1.33
CA LYS A 121 2.86 4.95 2.34
C LYS A 121 1.94 4.04 3.14
N PHE A 122 0.75 4.48 3.50
CA PHE A 122 -0.17 3.77 4.38
C PHE A 122 -1.59 3.78 3.83
N GLY A 123 -2.21 2.60 3.78
CA GLY A 123 -3.59 2.41 3.38
C GLY A 123 -4.33 1.38 4.22
N ILE A 124 -5.66 1.39 4.11
CA ILE A 124 -6.54 0.43 4.78
C ILE A 124 -7.08 -0.58 3.77
N PHE A 125 -6.91 -1.87 4.06
CA PHE A 125 -7.55 -2.96 3.33
C PHE A 125 -8.85 -3.36 4.06
N ILE A 126 -9.85 -3.83 3.35
CA ILE A 126 -11.16 -4.14 3.95
C ILE A 126 -11.68 -5.49 3.42
N HIS A 127 -11.49 -6.56 4.18
CA HIS A 127 -12.11 -7.85 3.93
C HIS A 127 -13.49 -7.94 4.61
N TRP A 128 -14.52 -7.61 3.84
CA TRP A 128 -15.91 -7.62 4.27
C TRP A 128 -16.78 -8.34 3.24
N GLY A 129 -17.62 -9.28 3.68
CA GLY A 129 -18.46 -10.06 2.78
C GLY A 129 -19.36 -11.03 3.53
N VAL A 130 -19.90 -12.03 2.84
CA VAL A 130 -20.82 -13.01 3.45
C VAL A 130 -20.13 -13.78 4.58
N TYR A 131 -18.84 -14.09 4.43
CA TYR A 131 -18.00 -14.71 5.45
C TYR A 131 -17.87 -13.89 6.75
N SER A 132 -18.20 -12.59 6.75
CA SER A 132 -18.25 -11.76 7.95
C SER A 132 -19.44 -12.07 8.87
N TYR A 133 -20.38 -12.93 8.44
CA TYR A 133 -21.45 -13.44 9.32
C TYR A 133 -20.98 -14.62 10.18
N PRO A 134 -20.48 -15.74 9.61
CA PRO A 134 -19.94 -16.80 10.44
C PRO A 134 -18.69 -16.33 11.19
N ALA A 135 -17.89 -15.42 10.61
CA ALA A 135 -16.78 -14.71 11.25
C ALA A 135 -15.93 -15.60 12.15
N TRP A 136 -15.49 -16.75 11.64
CA TRP A 136 -14.82 -17.76 12.44
C TRP A 136 -13.79 -18.52 11.64
N ALA A 137 -12.63 -18.72 12.24
CA ALA A 137 -11.62 -19.69 11.81
C ALA A 137 -10.87 -20.19 13.05
N PRO A 138 -10.30 -21.41 13.02
CA PRO A 138 -9.36 -21.81 14.05
C PRO A 138 -8.12 -20.88 14.03
N PRO A 139 -7.34 -20.82 15.12
CA PRO A 139 -6.11 -20.05 15.13
C PRO A 139 -5.18 -20.44 13.97
N SER A 140 -4.57 -19.46 13.31
CA SER A 140 -3.70 -19.64 12.12
C SER A 140 -4.40 -19.91 10.79
N GLU A 141 -5.72 -19.79 10.72
CA GLU A 141 -6.49 -19.85 9.46
C GLU A 141 -7.27 -18.55 9.21
N TYR A 142 -7.65 -18.37 7.95
CA TYR A 142 -8.32 -17.16 7.45
C TYR A 142 -9.83 -17.31 7.59
N ALA A 143 -10.50 -16.39 8.28
CA ALA A 143 -11.95 -16.44 8.49
C ALA A 143 -12.74 -16.21 7.19
N GLU A 144 -12.19 -15.43 6.25
CA GLU A 144 -12.75 -15.24 4.92
C GLU A 144 -12.65 -16.48 4.02
N TRP A 145 -11.94 -17.53 4.45
CA TRP A 145 -11.86 -18.85 3.81
C TRP A 145 -12.88 -19.86 4.32
N TYR A 146 -13.87 -19.42 5.09
CA TYR A 146 -14.89 -20.27 5.71
C TYR A 146 -15.54 -21.25 4.71
N ASP A 147 -15.97 -20.76 3.54
CA ASP A 147 -16.64 -21.58 2.52
C ASP A 147 -15.73 -22.71 2.00
N TYR A 148 -14.47 -22.40 1.72
CA TYR A 148 -13.50 -23.40 1.29
C TYR A 148 -13.24 -24.46 2.36
N TYR A 149 -12.97 -24.05 3.60
CA TYR A 149 -12.65 -25.00 4.68
C TYR A 149 -13.86 -25.78 5.20
N LEU A 150 -15.08 -25.28 4.99
CA LEU A 150 -16.31 -26.05 5.17
C LEU A 150 -16.34 -27.26 4.21
N HIS A 151 -15.87 -27.05 2.97
CA HIS A 151 -15.94 -28.03 1.90
C HIS A 151 -14.64 -28.84 1.69
N ASN A 152 -13.53 -28.45 2.32
CA ASN A 152 -12.22 -29.07 2.09
C ASN A 152 -11.31 -29.12 3.34
N PRO A 153 -11.11 -30.31 3.95
CA PRO A 153 -11.86 -31.55 3.71
C PRO A 153 -13.29 -31.48 4.31
N PRO A 154 -14.30 -32.05 3.66
CA PRO A 154 -15.69 -32.02 4.14
C PRO A 154 -15.93 -33.14 5.17
N ASN A 155 -15.22 -33.11 6.29
CA ASN A 155 -15.36 -34.07 7.38
C ASN A 155 -14.83 -33.52 8.70
N SER A 156 -14.94 -34.31 9.77
CA SER A 156 -14.50 -33.95 11.13
C SER A 156 -13.00 -33.68 11.30
N GLY A 157 -12.19 -33.80 10.24
CA GLY A 157 -10.81 -33.34 10.21
C GLY A 157 -10.66 -31.84 9.94
N SER A 158 -11.69 -31.16 9.42
CA SER A 158 -11.73 -29.70 9.28
C SER A 158 -12.35 -29.05 10.52
N PRO A 159 -11.65 -28.14 11.23
CA PRO A 159 -12.22 -27.39 12.34
C PRO A 159 -13.44 -26.57 11.93
N THR A 160 -13.42 -25.97 10.73
CA THR A 160 -14.53 -25.19 10.18
C THR A 160 -15.76 -26.06 9.94
N TRP A 161 -15.58 -27.27 9.42
CA TRP A 161 -16.67 -28.22 9.25
C TRP A 161 -17.31 -28.61 10.59
N VAL A 162 -16.50 -28.88 11.63
CA VAL A 162 -16.99 -29.23 12.97
C VAL A 162 -17.74 -28.06 13.58
N HIS A 163 -17.14 -26.87 13.55
CA HIS A 163 -17.76 -25.65 14.06
C HIS A 163 -19.09 -25.36 13.36
N HIS A 164 -19.16 -25.53 12.04
CA HIS A 164 -20.39 -25.34 11.28
C HIS A 164 -21.48 -26.32 11.70
N LEU A 165 -21.14 -27.61 11.83
CA LEU A 165 -22.07 -28.65 12.27
C LEU A 165 -22.64 -28.37 13.66
N GLU A 166 -21.79 -27.93 14.59
CA GLU A 166 -22.17 -27.66 15.98
C GLU A 166 -22.99 -26.37 16.13
N THR A 167 -22.68 -25.34 15.33
CA THR A 167 -23.27 -24.01 15.45
C THR A 167 -24.55 -23.84 14.63
N TYR A 168 -24.54 -24.31 13.37
CA TYR A 168 -25.62 -24.09 12.40
C TYR A 168 -26.37 -25.38 12.07
N GLY A 169 -25.71 -26.53 12.17
CA GLY A 169 -26.27 -27.83 11.83
C GLY A 169 -26.00 -28.24 10.38
N PRO A 170 -26.29 -29.51 10.02
CA PRO A 170 -25.85 -30.09 8.75
C PRO A 170 -26.67 -29.65 7.53
N ASN A 171 -27.76 -28.90 7.74
CA ASN A 171 -28.70 -28.51 6.70
C ASN A 171 -28.57 -27.02 6.30
N VAL A 172 -27.68 -26.28 6.96
CA VAL A 172 -27.39 -24.89 6.61
C VAL A 172 -26.27 -24.92 5.57
N LEU A 173 -26.49 -24.26 4.44
CA LEU A 173 -25.48 -24.09 3.40
C LEU A 173 -24.74 -22.77 3.59
N TYR A 174 -23.56 -22.63 3.01
CA TYR A 174 -22.84 -21.35 3.09
C TYR A 174 -23.67 -20.18 2.52
N ASP A 175 -24.37 -20.42 1.41
CA ASP A 175 -25.23 -19.43 0.77
C ASP A 175 -26.42 -18.97 1.61
N ASP A 176 -26.85 -19.75 2.62
CA ASP A 176 -27.91 -19.32 3.55
C ASP A 176 -27.47 -18.09 4.38
N PHE A 177 -26.16 -17.90 4.58
CA PHE A 177 -25.61 -16.74 5.28
C PHE A 177 -25.77 -15.41 4.51
N ILE A 178 -26.06 -15.45 3.21
CA ILE A 178 -26.30 -14.23 2.40
C ILE A 178 -27.44 -13.40 3.01
N ALA A 179 -28.47 -14.05 3.57
CA ALA A 179 -29.58 -13.35 4.22
C ALA A 179 -29.18 -12.65 5.52
N ASN A 180 -28.10 -13.10 6.16
CA ASN A 180 -27.58 -12.54 7.41
C ASN A 180 -26.53 -11.44 7.18
N PHE A 181 -25.94 -11.35 6.00
CA PHE A 181 -25.14 -10.21 5.59
C PHE A 181 -26.04 -8.99 5.35
N THR A 182 -26.31 -8.21 6.41
CA THR A 182 -27.32 -7.13 6.35
C THR A 182 -26.74 -5.75 6.07
N ALA A 183 -25.46 -5.50 6.39
CA ALA A 183 -24.86 -4.17 6.37
C ALA A 183 -25.70 -3.08 7.08
N SER A 184 -26.50 -3.49 8.08
CA SER A 184 -27.51 -2.63 8.71
C SER A 184 -26.93 -1.47 9.53
N LYS A 185 -25.66 -1.56 9.90
CA LYS A 185 -24.89 -0.55 10.65
C LYS A 185 -23.74 0.04 9.84
N PHE A 186 -23.56 -0.37 8.58
CA PHE A 186 -22.58 0.20 7.69
C PHE A 186 -22.88 1.69 7.41
N ASN A 187 -21.90 2.53 7.73
CA ASN A 187 -21.89 3.95 7.44
C ASN A 187 -20.55 4.33 6.81
N ALA A 188 -20.56 4.72 5.53
CA ALA A 188 -19.37 5.09 4.78
C ALA A 188 -18.62 6.26 5.40
N SER A 189 -19.32 7.31 5.86
CA SER A 189 -18.70 8.48 6.50
C SER A 189 -17.96 8.10 7.79
N GLU A 190 -18.57 7.23 8.62
CA GLU A 190 -17.94 6.78 9.87
C GLU A 190 -16.67 5.95 9.62
N TRP A 191 -16.71 5.04 8.64
CA TRP A 191 -15.51 4.30 8.23
C TRP A 191 -14.41 5.24 7.72
N LEU A 192 -14.77 6.17 6.84
CA LEU A 192 -13.83 7.13 6.26
C LEU A 192 -13.23 8.07 7.30
N ASP A 193 -13.99 8.46 8.33
CA ASP A 193 -13.47 9.23 9.46
C ASP A 193 -12.44 8.44 10.28
N VAL A 194 -12.63 7.13 10.46
CA VAL A 194 -11.63 6.27 11.08
C VAL A 194 -10.38 6.19 10.21
N PHE A 195 -10.52 5.97 8.90
CA PHE A 195 -9.36 5.83 8.00
C PHE A 195 -8.54 7.12 7.92
N ASP A 196 -9.21 8.26 7.79
CA ASP A 196 -8.58 9.59 7.76
C ASP A 196 -7.82 9.88 9.06
N ARG A 197 -8.46 9.64 10.21
CA ARG A 197 -7.83 9.84 11.53
C ARG A 197 -6.75 8.83 11.85
N ALA A 198 -6.79 7.64 11.27
CA ALA A 198 -5.70 6.66 11.32
C ALA A 198 -4.49 7.10 10.47
N GLY A 199 -4.65 8.12 9.62
CA GLY A 199 -3.61 8.66 8.74
C GLY A 199 -3.56 8.00 7.35
N ALA A 200 -4.49 7.10 7.03
CA ALA A 200 -4.47 6.41 5.75
C ALA A 200 -4.64 7.38 4.57
N ARG A 201 -3.86 7.17 3.52
CA ARG A 201 -3.90 7.99 2.29
C ARG A 201 -4.65 7.31 1.15
N TYR A 202 -4.99 6.05 1.33
CA TYR A 202 -5.82 5.27 0.42
C TYR A 202 -6.51 4.13 1.16
N PHE A 203 -7.52 3.54 0.54
CA PHE A 203 -8.08 2.27 0.99
C PHE A 203 -8.32 1.35 -0.19
N VAL A 204 -8.37 0.04 0.06
CA VAL A 204 -8.69 -1.00 -0.92
C VAL A 204 -9.87 -1.81 -0.38
N GLN A 205 -11.02 -1.74 -1.04
CA GLN A 205 -12.19 -2.53 -0.66
C GLN A 205 -12.18 -3.85 -1.42
N VAL A 206 -12.31 -4.98 -0.71
CA VAL A 206 -12.65 -6.26 -1.33
C VAL A 206 -14.00 -6.14 -2.00
N THR A 207 -14.01 -6.06 -3.33
CA THR A 207 -15.23 -5.88 -4.13
C THR A 207 -15.91 -7.21 -4.39
N LYS A 208 -15.12 -8.28 -4.52
CA LYS A 208 -15.54 -9.67 -4.66
C LYS A 208 -14.39 -10.55 -4.20
N HIS A 209 -14.64 -11.39 -3.20
CA HIS A 209 -13.67 -12.38 -2.72
C HIS A 209 -13.85 -13.71 -3.45
N HIS A 210 -13.16 -14.75 -2.98
CA HIS A 210 -13.15 -16.10 -3.56
C HIS A 210 -14.52 -16.82 -3.52
N ASP A 211 -15.43 -16.40 -2.63
CA ASP A 211 -16.81 -16.88 -2.54
C ASP A 211 -17.71 -16.38 -3.69
N GLY A 212 -17.18 -15.45 -4.49
CA GLY A 212 -17.84 -14.84 -5.66
C GLY A 212 -18.97 -13.86 -5.32
N PHE A 213 -19.15 -13.47 -4.05
CA PHE A 213 -20.17 -12.49 -3.68
C PHE A 213 -19.66 -11.06 -3.87
N ALA A 214 -20.30 -10.32 -4.78
CA ALA A 214 -19.87 -8.95 -5.12
C ALA A 214 -20.54 -7.86 -4.26
N LEU A 215 -19.81 -6.83 -3.87
CA LEU A 215 -20.31 -5.68 -3.10
C LEU A 215 -20.72 -4.47 -3.98
N PHE A 216 -20.80 -4.68 -5.28
CA PHE A 216 -21.10 -3.66 -6.29
C PHE A 216 -22.14 -4.16 -7.29
N ASP A 217 -22.62 -3.27 -8.15
CA ASP A 217 -23.54 -3.64 -9.23
C ASP A 217 -22.79 -4.37 -10.35
N THR A 218 -23.05 -5.68 -10.45
CA THR A 218 -22.47 -6.61 -11.42
C THR A 218 -23.22 -6.65 -12.75
N GLY A 219 -24.28 -5.85 -12.91
CA GLY A 219 -25.14 -5.89 -14.09
C GLY A 219 -25.68 -7.29 -14.35
N ASN A 220 -25.53 -7.78 -15.58
CA ASN A 220 -26.00 -9.12 -15.99
C ASN A 220 -24.93 -10.22 -15.89
N THR A 221 -23.74 -9.93 -15.35
CA THR A 221 -22.67 -10.93 -15.25
C THR A 221 -22.95 -11.99 -14.19
N THR A 222 -23.60 -11.58 -13.10
CA THR A 222 -24.11 -12.41 -12.00
C THR A 222 -25.09 -11.57 -11.19
N HIS A 223 -26.04 -12.22 -10.51
CA HIS A 223 -26.85 -11.59 -9.46
C HIS A 223 -26.34 -11.91 -8.06
N ARG A 224 -25.24 -12.67 -7.91
CA ARG A 224 -24.59 -12.94 -6.61
C ARG A 224 -23.88 -11.69 -6.09
N SER A 225 -24.65 -10.71 -5.65
CA SER A 225 -24.12 -9.43 -5.18
C SER A 225 -24.97 -8.84 -4.05
N SER A 226 -24.44 -7.81 -3.38
CA SER A 226 -25.16 -7.07 -2.34
C SER A 226 -26.36 -6.28 -2.88
N VAL A 227 -26.56 -6.23 -4.20
CA VAL A 227 -27.53 -5.33 -4.85
C VAL A 227 -28.97 -5.85 -5.00
N ASN A 228 -29.38 -7.02 -5.51
CA ASN A 228 -28.85 -8.37 -5.49
C ASN A 228 -29.50 -9.09 -4.31
N PHE A 229 -28.75 -9.37 -3.26
CA PHE A 229 -29.16 -10.11 -2.06
C PHE A 229 -28.68 -9.39 -0.80
N GLY A 230 -29.01 -9.94 0.38
CA GLY A 230 -28.64 -9.38 1.68
C GLY A 230 -29.05 -7.90 1.81
N PRO A 231 -28.10 -6.93 1.82
CA PRO A 231 -28.39 -5.52 2.09
C PRO A 231 -29.24 -4.81 1.03
N LYS A 232 -29.30 -5.34 -0.20
CA LYS A 232 -29.92 -4.70 -1.37
C LYS A 232 -29.38 -3.28 -1.63
N ARG A 233 -28.07 -3.11 -1.47
CA ARG A 233 -27.32 -1.85 -1.55
C ARG A 233 -26.07 -2.03 -2.41
N ASN A 234 -25.69 -0.97 -3.12
CA ASN A 234 -24.40 -0.92 -3.80
C ASN A 234 -23.36 -0.34 -2.84
N LEU A 235 -22.81 -1.21 -1.98
CA LEU A 235 -21.96 -0.83 -0.86
C LEU A 235 -20.65 -0.19 -1.33
N LEU A 236 -20.08 -0.68 -2.44
CA LEU A 236 -18.88 -0.09 -3.03
C LEU A 236 -19.14 1.34 -3.52
N LYS A 237 -20.25 1.55 -4.25
CA LYS A 237 -20.60 2.88 -4.75
C LYS A 237 -20.86 3.86 -3.61
N GLU A 238 -21.58 3.44 -2.57
CA GLU A 238 -21.82 4.25 -1.38
C GLU A 238 -20.50 4.68 -0.71
N LEU A 239 -19.55 3.75 -0.54
CA LEU A 239 -18.23 4.06 0.02
C LEU A 239 -17.42 5.02 -0.87
N PHE A 240 -17.37 4.76 -2.17
CA PHE A 240 -16.56 5.54 -3.11
C PHE A 240 -17.11 6.94 -3.35
N ASP A 241 -18.42 7.08 -3.52
CA ASP A 241 -19.08 8.38 -3.70
C ASP A 241 -18.92 9.23 -2.43
N THR A 242 -19.05 8.62 -1.25
CA THR A 242 -18.83 9.30 0.04
C THR A 242 -17.37 9.74 0.19
N ALA A 243 -16.42 8.86 -0.12
CA ALA A 243 -14.99 9.20 -0.10
C ALA A 243 -14.66 10.36 -1.05
N ALA A 244 -15.23 10.36 -2.26
CA ALA A 244 -15.05 11.46 -3.22
C ALA A 244 -15.64 12.79 -2.71
N ALA A 245 -16.76 12.75 -2.00
CA ALA A 245 -17.43 13.93 -1.47
C ALA A 245 -16.78 14.48 -0.19
N GLU A 246 -16.42 13.60 0.75
CA GLU A 246 -16.03 13.98 2.12
C GLU A 246 -14.53 13.90 2.37
N LYS A 247 -13.82 12.98 1.70
CA LYS A 247 -12.38 12.72 1.87
C LYS A 247 -11.65 12.64 0.52
N PRO A 248 -11.71 13.68 -0.34
CA PRO A 248 -11.16 13.62 -1.69
C PRO A 248 -9.64 13.37 -1.74
N HIS A 249 -8.93 13.60 -0.64
CA HIS A 249 -7.49 13.32 -0.47
C HIS A 249 -7.17 11.85 -0.18
N ILE A 250 -8.16 11.01 0.09
CA ILE A 250 -7.98 9.56 0.26
C ILE A 250 -8.27 8.87 -1.07
N HIS A 251 -7.26 8.19 -1.62
CA HIS A 251 -7.39 7.47 -2.87
C HIS A 251 -8.19 6.17 -2.70
N ARG A 252 -8.91 5.76 -3.75
CA ARG A 252 -9.87 4.65 -3.70
C ARG A 252 -9.38 3.47 -4.54
N GLY A 253 -9.18 2.32 -3.92
CA GLY A 253 -8.76 1.08 -4.55
C GLY A 253 -9.81 -0.02 -4.45
N THR A 254 -9.76 -0.95 -5.39
CA THR A 254 -10.60 -2.13 -5.46
C THR A 254 -9.73 -3.38 -5.42
N TYR A 255 -10.07 -4.30 -4.54
CA TYR A 255 -9.59 -5.67 -4.63
C TYR A 255 -10.54 -6.51 -5.46
N TYR A 256 -9.98 -7.44 -6.24
CA TYR A 256 -10.76 -8.36 -7.05
C TYR A 256 -10.14 -9.76 -7.09
N SER A 257 -10.89 -10.77 -6.64
CA SER A 257 -10.43 -12.14 -6.79
C SER A 257 -10.60 -12.66 -8.22
N LEU A 258 -9.51 -13.13 -8.81
CA LEU A 258 -9.51 -13.70 -10.16
C LEU A 258 -10.19 -15.08 -10.21
N PRO A 259 -9.83 -16.06 -9.36
CA PRO A 259 -10.54 -17.33 -9.27
C PRO A 259 -11.71 -17.28 -8.27
N GLU A 260 -12.69 -18.16 -8.48
CA GLU A 260 -13.78 -18.41 -7.53
C GLU A 260 -13.80 -19.89 -7.15
N TRP A 261 -14.00 -20.20 -5.87
CA TRP A 261 -13.94 -21.60 -5.41
C TRP A 261 -15.03 -22.45 -6.04
N PHE A 262 -16.28 -21.99 -6.01
CA PHE A 262 -17.44 -22.83 -6.33
C PHE A 262 -18.36 -22.25 -7.42
N ASN A 263 -17.80 -21.42 -8.31
CA ASN A 263 -18.53 -20.91 -9.46
C ASN A 263 -18.63 -21.98 -10.57
N PRO A 264 -19.84 -22.34 -11.03
CA PRO A 264 -20.01 -23.39 -12.04
C PRO A 264 -19.28 -23.10 -13.36
N ASP A 265 -19.18 -21.83 -13.77
CA ASP A 265 -18.55 -21.43 -15.03
C ASP A 265 -17.02 -21.39 -14.94
N TYR A 266 -16.47 -21.39 -13.72
CA TYR A 266 -15.03 -21.45 -13.48
C TYR A 266 -14.46 -22.87 -13.55
N ALA A 267 -15.30 -23.92 -13.53
CA ALA A 267 -14.86 -25.32 -13.50
C ALA A 267 -13.85 -25.67 -14.60
N LYS A 268 -13.98 -25.09 -15.79
CA LYS A 268 -13.07 -25.32 -16.92
C LYS A 268 -11.68 -24.69 -16.74
N TYR A 269 -11.55 -23.73 -15.83
CA TYR A 269 -10.32 -23.01 -15.49
C TYR A 269 -9.70 -23.48 -14.18
N GLY A 270 -10.40 -24.32 -13.41
CA GLY A 270 -10.01 -24.72 -12.07
C GLY A 270 -8.61 -25.31 -12.00
N PHE A 271 -7.90 -25.01 -10.90
CA PHE A 271 -6.53 -25.45 -10.65
C PHE A 271 -6.24 -25.55 -9.15
N SER A 272 -5.49 -26.56 -8.71
CA SER A 272 -5.06 -26.70 -7.31
C SER A 272 -6.25 -26.56 -6.32
N GLN A 273 -6.15 -25.64 -5.35
CA GLN A 273 -7.20 -25.29 -4.37
C GLN A 273 -8.33 -24.40 -4.93
N TRP A 274 -8.39 -24.21 -6.24
CA TRP A 274 -9.41 -23.42 -6.96
C TRP A 274 -10.21 -24.35 -7.87
N PRO A 275 -11.09 -25.20 -7.31
CA PRO A 275 -11.72 -26.25 -8.10
C PRO A 275 -12.68 -25.69 -9.17
N GLY A 276 -13.30 -24.54 -8.92
CA GLY A 276 -14.50 -24.13 -9.64
C GLY A 276 -15.59 -25.19 -9.52
N GLY A 277 -16.65 -25.06 -10.32
CA GLY A 277 -17.78 -25.99 -10.26
C GLY A 277 -18.58 -25.84 -8.97
N LEU A 278 -19.76 -26.45 -8.90
CA LEU A 278 -20.57 -26.35 -7.68
C LEU A 278 -19.92 -27.09 -6.52
N ALA A 279 -20.00 -26.51 -5.32
CA ALA A 279 -19.66 -27.20 -4.09
C ALA A 279 -20.52 -28.48 -3.93
N ARG A 280 -19.94 -29.51 -3.32
CA ARG A 280 -20.70 -30.68 -2.90
C ARG A 280 -21.12 -30.49 -1.46
N ASN A 281 -22.32 -30.92 -1.10
CA ASN A 281 -22.81 -30.76 0.26
C ASN A 281 -21.83 -31.30 1.29
N ALA A 282 -21.46 -30.45 2.25
CA ALA A 282 -20.41 -30.75 3.22
C ALA A 282 -20.74 -31.93 4.16
N PHE A 283 -22.02 -32.24 4.40
CA PHE A 283 -22.45 -33.19 5.42
C PHE A 283 -23.12 -34.46 4.87
N ASN A 284 -23.49 -34.47 3.58
CA ASN A 284 -24.23 -35.58 3.00
C ASN A 284 -23.30 -36.70 2.52
N THR A 285 -23.70 -37.95 2.80
CA THR A 285 -22.97 -39.15 2.35
C THR A 285 -23.16 -39.42 0.86
N THR A 286 -24.24 -38.88 0.27
CA THR A 286 -24.44 -38.84 -1.19
C THR A 286 -24.09 -37.43 -1.67
N PRO A 287 -23.15 -37.27 -2.62
CA PRO A 287 -22.61 -35.97 -2.94
C PRO A 287 -23.53 -35.20 -3.89
N GLU A 288 -24.57 -34.59 -3.34
CA GLU A 288 -25.42 -33.60 -4.01
C GLU A 288 -24.66 -32.27 -4.15
N PHE A 289 -24.92 -31.54 -5.24
CA PHE A 289 -24.35 -30.22 -5.46
C PHE A 289 -25.17 -29.15 -4.76
N GLU A 290 -24.50 -28.21 -4.10
CA GLU A 290 -25.13 -27.04 -3.53
C GLU A 290 -25.54 -26.04 -4.63
N PRO A 291 -26.67 -25.34 -4.48
CA PRO A 291 -27.03 -24.27 -5.39
C PRO A 291 -26.05 -23.10 -5.27
N TYR A 292 -25.71 -22.48 -6.40
CA TYR A 292 -24.93 -21.23 -6.43
C TYR A 292 -25.87 -20.04 -6.58
N THR A 293 -26.22 -19.41 -5.45
CA THR A 293 -27.25 -18.36 -5.39
C THR A 293 -26.83 -17.15 -6.22
N GLY A 294 -27.75 -16.68 -7.06
CA GLY A 294 -27.53 -15.53 -7.93
C GLY A 294 -26.78 -15.85 -9.23
N HIS A 295 -26.50 -17.11 -9.54
CA HIS A 295 -25.94 -17.51 -10.83
C HIS A 295 -26.79 -17.02 -12.00
N VAL A 296 -26.12 -16.54 -13.06
CA VAL A 296 -26.71 -16.23 -14.36
C VAL A 296 -25.99 -17.08 -15.40
N ASN A 297 -26.74 -17.66 -16.34
CA ASN A 297 -26.15 -18.46 -17.40
C ASN A 297 -25.31 -17.57 -18.34
N ILE A 298 -24.00 -17.67 -18.22
CA ILE A 298 -23.00 -17.08 -19.11
C ILE A 298 -22.30 -18.17 -19.94
N SER A 299 -21.54 -17.80 -20.96
CA SER A 299 -20.83 -18.77 -21.82
C SER A 299 -19.40 -19.02 -21.34
N ASP A 300 -18.75 -17.99 -20.81
CA ASP A 300 -17.34 -18.01 -20.44
C ASP A 300 -17.06 -17.13 -19.22
N TYR A 301 -16.54 -17.72 -18.14
CA TYR A 301 -16.23 -16.98 -16.92
C TYR A 301 -15.25 -15.81 -17.15
N LEU A 302 -14.26 -15.93 -18.04
CA LEU A 302 -13.30 -14.84 -18.26
C LEU A 302 -13.89 -13.72 -19.12
N GLU A 303 -14.59 -14.07 -20.19
CA GLU A 303 -15.13 -13.10 -21.15
C GLU A 303 -16.42 -12.43 -20.68
N ASP A 304 -17.30 -13.18 -20.00
CA ASP A 304 -18.65 -12.74 -19.66
C ASP A 304 -18.80 -12.31 -18.18
N LEU A 305 -17.84 -12.64 -17.31
CA LEU A 305 -17.88 -12.29 -15.88
C LEU A 305 -16.62 -11.55 -15.41
N GLN A 306 -15.45 -12.17 -15.49
CA GLN A 306 -14.21 -11.62 -14.92
C GLN A 306 -13.83 -10.28 -15.55
N LEU A 307 -13.62 -10.27 -16.87
CA LEU A 307 -13.19 -9.07 -17.59
C LEU A 307 -14.25 -7.96 -17.53
N PRO A 308 -15.55 -8.19 -17.79
CA PRO A 308 -16.56 -7.13 -17.72
C PRO A 308 -16.70 -6.50 -16.33
N GLN A 309 -16.63 -7.30 -15.25
CA GLN A 309 -16.66 -6.79 -13.89
C GLN A 309 -15.45 -5.89 -13.59
N MET A 310 -14.24 -6.36 -13.91
CA MET A 310 -13.02 -5.56 -13.72
C MET A 310 -13.08 -4.26 -14.54
N LEU A 311 -13.53 -4.31 -15.79
CA LEU A 311 -13.71 -3.11 -16.63
C LEU A 311 -14.74 -2.14 -16.05
N THR A 312 -15.82 -2.64 -15.46
CA THR A 312 -16.83 -1.82 -14.76
C THR A 312 -16.19 -1.07 -13.59
N LEU A 313 -15.41 -1.76 -12.75
CA LEU A 313 -14.67 -1.16 -11.64
C LEU A 313 -13.67 -0.08 -12.13
N ALA A 314 -12.97 -0.36 -13.23
CA ALA A 314 -12.03 0.58 -13.84
C ALA A 314 -12.70 1.84 -14.41
N THR A 315 -13.80 1.68 -15.16
CA THR A 315 -14.34 2.74 -16.01
C THR A 315 -15.51 3.50 -15.39
N GLU A 316 -16.28 2.86 -14.52
CA GLU A 316 -17.49 3.43 -13.90
C GLU A 316 -17.27 3.83 -12.43
N TYR A 317 -16.54 3.01 -11.67
CA TYR A 317 -16.22 3.29 -10.26
C TYR A 317 -14.96 4.14 -10.09
N ASN A 318 -14.20 4.38 -11.18
CA ASN A 318 -12.95 5.14 -11.19
C ASN A 318 -11.95 4.65 -10.13
N THR A 319 -11.78 3.33 -10.02
CA THR A 319 -10.76 2.75 -9.14
C THR A 319 -9.36 3.29 -9.47
N GLU A 320 -8.59 3.59 -8.45
CA GLU A 320 -7.23 4.14 -8.55
C GLU A 320 -6.17 3.04 -8.31
N ILE A 321 -6.56 1.94 -7.64
CA ILE A 321 -5.71 0.77 -7.40
C ILE A 321 -6.53 -0.47 -7.76
N MET A 322 -6.03 -1.28 -8.69
CA MET A 322 -6.56 -2.62 -8.94
C MET A 322 -5.66 -3.65 -8.24
N TRP A 323 -6.14 -4.15 -7.10
CA TRP A 323 -5.46 -5.14 -6.29
C TRP A 323 -6.07 -6.52 -6.55
N CYS A 324 -5.57 -7.25 -7.55
CA CYS A 324 -6.09 -8.59 -7.78
C CYS A 324 -5.50 -9.60 -6.82
N ASP A 325 -6.02 -10.82 -6.81
CA ASP A 325 -5.48 -11.87 -5.98
C ASP A 325 -5.34 -13.22 -6.69
N ILE A 326 -4.41 -14.02 -6.19
CA ILE A 326 -4.05 -15.38 -6.59
C ILE A 326 -3.40 -15.50 -7.96
N GLY A 327 -3.97 -14.88 -9.00
CA GLY A 327 -3.60 -15.13 -10.39
C GLY A 327 -4.43 -16.26 -11.01
N GLY A 328 -3.79 -17.10 -11.83
CA GLY A 328 -4.48 -18.13 -12.62
C GLY A 328 -5.02 -17.59 -13.96
N PRO A 329 -5.96 -18.29 -14.61
CA PRO A 329 -6.57 -17.85 -15.86
C PRO A 329 -7.20 -16.45 -15.74
N ASN A 330 -6.75 -15.51 -16.59
CA ASN A 330 -7.17 -14.11 -16.54
C ASN A 330 -7.06 -13.42 -17.90
N LYS A 331 -7.60 -12.19 -17.95
CA LYS A 331 -7.57 -11.27 -19.11
C LYS A 331 -6.85 -9.97 -18.78
N THR A 332 -5.78 -10.05 -17.99
CA THR A 332 -5.14 -8.86 -17.41
C THR A 332 -4.49 -7.95 -18.44
N LEU A 333 -3.99 -8.46 -19.57
CA LEU A 333 -3.41 -7.62 -20.62
C LEU A 333 -4.51 -6.75 -21.29
N GLU A 334 -5.67 -7.35 -21.59
CA GLU A 334 -6.82 -6.64 -22.14
C GLU A 334 -7.38 -5.63 -21.13
N PHE A 335 -7.55 -6.06 -19.87
CA PHE A 335 -8.01 -5.19 -18.79
C PHE A 335 -7.06 -4.00 -18.55
N ALA A 336 -5.76 -4.25 -18.38
CA ALA A 336 -4.79 -3.20 -18.03
C ALA A 336 -4.67 -2.14 -19.12
N ALA A 337 -4.74 -2.55 -20.40
CA ALA A 337 -4.75 -1.60 -21.51
C ALA A 337 -5.93 -0.62 -21.42
N GLU A 338 -7.14 -1.11 -21.16
CA GLU A 338 -8.32 -0.26 -21.00
C GLU A 338 -8.28 0.55 -19.70
N PHE A 339 -7.81 -0.05 -18.60
CA PHE A 339 -7.69 0.63 -17.30
C PHE A 339 -6.75 1.85 -17.40
N TYR A 340 -5.55 1.65 -17.96
CA TYR A 340 -4.56 2.71 -18.12
C TYR A 340 -5.03 3.77 -19.13
N ASN A 341 -5.65 3.37 -20.24
CA ASN A 341 -6.16 4.32 -21.23
C ASN A 341 -7.35 5.14 -20.71
N ASN A 342 -8.24 4.55 -19.91
CA ASN A 342 -9.34 5.25 -19.27
C ASN A 342 -8.81 6.29 -18.28
N ALA A 343 -7.88 5.90 -17.40
CA ALA A 343 -7.22 6.82 -16.47
C ALA A 343 -6.51 7.97 -17.20
N LEU A 344 -5.75 7.63 -18.26
CA LEU A 344 -5.08 8.58 -19.13
C LEU A 344 -6.05 9.60 -19.75
N SER A 345 -7.18 9.13 -20.28
CA SER A 345 -8.19 10.00 -20.92
C SER A 345 -8.87 10.97 -19.96
N LYS A 346 -9.00 10.57 -18.69
CA LYS A 346 -9.64 11.35 -17.62
C LYS A 346 -8.63 12.17 -16.79
N GLY A 347 -7.34 11.95 -16.97
CA GLY A 347 -6.27 12.74 -16.35
C GLY A 347 -5.93 12.35 -14.91
N TYR A 348 -6.21 11.12 -14.48
CA TYR A 348 -5.77 10.58 -13.20
C TYR A 348 -4.77 9.43 -13.38
N GLN A 349 -4.13 9.00 -12.30
CA GLN A 349 -3.10 7.96 -12.29
C GLN A 349 -3.63 6.74 -11.54
N VAL A 350 -3.32 5.55 -12.03
CA VAL A 350 -3.78 4.28 -11.48
C VAL A 350 -2.62 3.34 -11.24
N THR A 351 -2.84 2.25 -10.50
CA THR A 351 -1.83 1.18 -10.37
C THR A 351 -2.42 -0.22 -10.24
N LEU A 352 -1.62 -1.23 -10.60
CA LEU A 352 -1.97 -2.65 -10.63
C LEU A 352 -0.90 -3.52 -9.94
N ASN A 353 -1.34 -4.43 -9.05
CA ASN A 353 -0.42 -5.31 -8.30
C ASN A 353 0.08 -6.53 -9.10
N ASN A 354 1.05 -7.26 -8.55
CA ASN A 354 1.65 -8.47 -9.15
C ASN A 354 0.81 -9.74 -9.08
N ARG A 355 -0.39 -9.68 -8.53
CA ARG A 355 -1.31 -10.82 -8.47
C ARG A 355 -2.37 -10.79 -9.56
N CYS A 356 -2.51 -9.67 -10.27
CA CYS A 356 -3.35 -9.60 -11.45
C CYS A 356 -2.83 -10.48 -12.60
N GLY A 357 -1.55 -10.84 -12.61
CA GLY A 357 -0.94 -11.66 -13.65
C GLY A 357 0.23 -10.93 -14.31
N ALA A 358 0.15 -10.72 -15.62
CA ALA A 358 1.28 -10.18 -16.37
C ALA A 358 1.43 -8.66 -16.18
N VAL A 359 2.69 -8.23 -16.09
CA VAL A 359 3.14 -6.82 -16.13
C VAL A 359 2.61 -5.91 -15.01
N PRO A 360 2.98 -6.19 -13.75
CA PRO A 360 2.54 -5.39 -12.63
C PRO A 360 3.38 -4.13 -12.40
N ASP A 361 2.78 -3.15 -11.73
CA ASP A 361 3.48 -1.93 -11.32
C ASP A 361 4.23 -2.12 -9.99
N PHE A 362 3.70 -2.97 -9.10
CA PHE A 362 4.30 -3.23 -7.78
C PHE A 362 4.08 -4.67 -7.30
N THR A 363 4.95 -5.11 -6.38
CA THR A 363 4.88 -6.47 -5.80
C THR A 363 4.26 -6.49 -4.40
N THR A 364 3.58 -7.58 -4.02
CA THR A 364 2.85 -7.68 -2.73
C THR A 364 3.29 -8.85 -1.83
N PRO A 365 4.35 -8.70 -1.01
CA PRO A 365 4.66 -9.69 0.03
C PRO A 365 3.63 -9.63 1.17
N GLU A 366 2.77 -10.64 1.28
CA GLU A 366 1.78 -10.76 2.37
C GLU A 366 2.43 -11.18 3.68
N TYR A 367 2.00 -10.55 4.79
CA TYR A 367 2.51 -10.81 6.15
C TYR A 367 4.05 -10.79 6.24
N ALA A 368 4.71 -10.07 5.33
CA ALA A 368 6.15 -10.12 5.17
C ALA A 368 6.73 -8.77 4.75
N THR A 369 7.88 -8.46 5.33
CA THR A 369 8.76 -7.35 4.96
C THR A 369 10.05 -7.89 4.36
N PHE A 370 10.80 -7.05 3.66
CA PHE A 370 12.13 -7.40 3.16
C PHE A 370 13.21 -7.16 4.22
N ASN A 371 14.35 -7.85 4.11
CA ASN A 371 15.49 -7.63 5.00
C ASN A 371 16.35 -6.40 4.59
N SER A 372 16.07 -5.82 3.43
CA SER A 372 16.84 -4.70 2.86
C SER A 372 15.97 -3.86 1.93
N ILE A 373 16.47 -2.69 1.56
CA ILE A 373 15.85 -1.78 0.59
C ILE A 373 15.55 -2.51 -0.71
N GLN A 374 14.33 -2.33 -1.23
CA GLN A 374 13.96 -2.74 -2.58
C GLN A 374 13.93 -1.52 -3.49
N THR A 375 14.49 -1.62 -4.69
CA THR A 375 14.46 -0.51 -5.67
C THR A 375 13.15 -0.46 -6.46
N GLY A 376 12.48 -1.60 -6.64
CA GLY A 376 11.13 -1.67 -7.20
C GLY A 376 10.07 -1.35 -6.15
N SER A 377 8.95 -0.77 -6.59
CA SER A 377 7.80 -0.51 -5.73
C SER A 377 7.18 -1.80 -5.21
N TRP A 378 6.83 -1.81 -3.93
CA TRP A 378 6.19 -2.96 -3.28
C TRP A 378 5.27 -2.53 -2.15
N GLU A 379 4.33 -3.38 -1.79
CA GLU A 379 3.35 -3.13 -0.73
C GLU A 379 3.14 -4.38 0.11
N SER A 380 3.37 -4.30 1.42
CA SER A 380 3.00 -5.40 2.31
C SER A 380 1.54 -5.25 2.72
N SER A 381 0.80 -6.35 2.69
CA SER A 381 -0.53 -6.44 3.28
C SER A 381 -0.58 -7.46 4.42
N GLU A 382 -1.33 -7.14 5.47
CA GLU A 382 -1.60 -8.04 6.59
C GLU A 382 -2.87 -7.62 7.35
N GLY A 383 -3.50 -8.58 8.04
CA GLY A 383 -4.60 -8.34 8.97
C GLY A 383 -4.25 -7.56 10.22
N MET A 384 -5.19 -6.77 10.75
CA MET A 384 -5.16 -6.37 12.16
C MET A 384 -5.33 -7.58 13.09
N ASP A 385 -6.11 -8.57 12.66
CA ASP A 385 -6.08 -9.91 13.24
C ASP A 385 -4.71 -10.57 12.94
N PRO A 386 -4.12 -11.30 13.90
CA PRO A 386 -2.79 -11.89 13.73
C PRO A 386 -2.69 -12.90 12.59
N PHE A 387 -3.81 -13.49 12.16
CA PHE A 387 -3.83 -14.57 11.17
C PHE A 387 -4.82 -14.35 10.05
N SER A 388 -5.88 -13.57 10.25
CA SER A 388 -6.99 -13.43 9.29
C SER A 388 -7.06 -12.03 8.71
N TYR A 389 -7.67 -11.89 7.52
CA TYR A 389 -8.11 -10.58 7.02
C TYR A 389 -9.56 -10.33 7.47
N GLY A 390 -10.47 -11.27 7.19
CA GLY A 390 -11.85 -11.21 7.67
C GLY A 390 -11.94 -11.27 9.21
N LEU A 391 -13.04 -10.74 9.76
CA LEU A 391 -13.30 -10.81 11.20
C LEU A 391 -13.25 -12.25 11.71
N ASN A 392 -12.46 -12.50 12.75
CA ASN A 392 -12.44 -13.79 13.45
C ASN A 392 -12.91 -13.64 14.90
N SER A 393 -14.06 -14.22 15.21
CA SER A 393 -14.66 -14.27 16.54
C SER A 393 -13.89 -15.16 17.53
N ALA A 394 -13.00 -16.03 17.04
CA ALA A 394 -12.09 -16.81 17.87
C ALA A 394 -10.88 -16.00 18.39
N THR A 395 -10.61 -14.82 17.82
CA THR A 395 -9.48 -13.96 18.19
C THR A 395 -9.85 -13.05 19.34
N ASN A 396 -9.06 -13.06 20.42
CA ASN A 396 -9.30 -12.17 21.55
C ASN A 396 -8.91 -10.73 21.20
N ALA A 397 -9.62 -9.77 21.78
CA ALA A 397 -9.36 -8.33 21.60
C ALA A 397 -7.89 -7.92 21.81
N SER A 398 -7.18 -8.56 22.75
CA SER A 398 -5.77 -8.27 23.07
C SER A 398 -4.77 -8.80 22.04
N GLU A 399 -5.20 -9.66 21.11
CA GLU A 399 -4.34 -10.27 20.08
C GLU A 399 -4.30 -9.44 18.79
N TYR A 400 -5.25 -8.51 18.62
CA TYR A 400 -5.24 -7.55 17.51
C TYR A 400 -4.00 -6.65 17.60
N LYS A 401 -3.43 -6.31 16.44
CA LYS A 401 -2.27 -5.41 16.34
C LYS A 401 -2.54 -4.10 17.09
N ASN A 402 -1.63 -3.76 17.99
CA ASN A 402 -1.68 -2.50 18.74
C ASN A 402 -0.94 -1.37 18.02
N GLY A 403 -1.04 -0.14 18.53
CA GLY A 403 -0.38 1.03 17.96
C GLY A 403 1.14 0.88 17.78
N THR A 404 1.84 0.20 18.70
CA THR A 404 3.28 -0.07 18.58
C THR A 404 3.57 -0.91 17.33
N THR A 405 2.86 -2.03 17.17
CA THR A 405 3.05 -2.91 16.02
C THR A 405 2.72 -2.20 14.72
N ILE A 406 1.61 -1.46 14.65
CA ILE A 406 1.19 -0.73 13.44
C ILE A 406 2.28 0.29 13.02
N ILE A 407 2.72 1.14 13.94
CA ILE A 407 3.70 2.20 13.63
C ILE A 407 5.07 1.61 13.28
N GLN A 408 5.57 0.65 14.05
CA GLN A 408 6.88 0.06 13.78
C GLN A 408 6.89 -0.72 12.47
N THR A 409 5.84 -1.46 12.14
CA THR A 409 5.70 -2.14 10.84
C THR A 409 5.66 -1.14 9.70
N LEU A 410 4.83 -0.09 9.80
CA LEU A 410 4.74 0.97 8.80
C LEU A 410 6.12 1.61 8.53
N VAL A 411 6.80 2.05 9.57
CA VAL A 411 8.10 2.72 9.44
C VAL A 411 9.17 1.77 8.90
N ASP A 412 9.15 0.49 9.30
CA ASP A 412 10.05 -0.53 8.75
C ASP A 412 9.86 -0.69 7.23
N ILE A 413 8.63 -0.82 6.78
CA ILE A 413 8.28 -0.97 5.37
C ILE A 413 8.68 0.28 4.57
N VAL A 414 8.34 1.48 5.06
CA VAL A 414 8.61 2.74 4.36
C VAL A 414 10.10 2.99 4.19
N SER A 415 10.91 2.71 5.22
CA SER A 415 12.38 2.84 5.12
C SER A 415 13.04 1.87 4.12
N LYS A 416 12.29 0.86 3.65
CA LYS A 416 12.70 -0.13 2.66
C LYS A 416 12.01 0.08 1.30
N ASN A 417 11.46 1.28 1.07
CA ASN A 417 10.78 1.69 -0.17
C ASN A 417 9.42 1.01 -0.41
N GLY A 418 8.72 0.59 0.64
CA GLY A 418 7.42 -0.05 0.52
C GLY A 418 6.26 0.82 1.00
N ASN A 419 5.05 0.39 0.64
CA ASN A 419 3.80 0.82 1.26
C ASN A 419 3.23 -0.27 2.18
N PHE A 420 2.41 0.14 3.15
CA PHE A 420 1.76 -0.75 4.10
C PHE A 420 0.24 -0.67 3.95
N LEU A 421 -0.38 -1.80 3.63
CA LEU A 421 -1.82 -1.96 3.44
C LEU A 421 -2.38 -2.82 4.58
N LEU A 422 -2.82 -2.17 5.66
CA LEU A 422 -3.29 -2.85 6.87
C LEU A 422 -4.79 -3.15 6.76
N ASP A 423 -5.15 -4.41 6.94
CA ASP A 423 -6.52 -4.87 6.77
C ASP A 423 -7.37 -4.81 8.05
N ILE A 424 -8.63 -4.43 7.86
CA ILE A 424 -9.70 -4.61 8.83
C ILE A 424 -10.77 -5.57 8.30
N GLY A 425 -11.35 -6.34 9.23
CA GLY A 425 -12.51 -7.19 8.99
C GLY A 425 -13.75 -6.69 9.74
N PRO A 426 -14.67 -5.95 9.11
CA PRO A 426 -15.96 -5.60 9.70
C PRO A 426 -16.87 -6.82 9.88
N ASN A 427 -17.85 -6.73 10.80
CA ASN A 427 -18.88 -7.76 10.98
C ASN A 427 -19.95 -7.69 9.87
N ALA A 428 -20.86 -8.67 9.79
CA ALA A 428 -21.92 -8.72 8.78
C ALA A 428 -22.87 -7.50 8.74
N GLU A 429 -23.01 -6.78 9.86
CA GLU A 429 -23.77 -5.54 9.93
C GLU A 429 -22.97 -4.31 9.45
N GLY A 430 -21.65 -4.41 9.28
CA GLY A 430 -20.77 -3.33 8.84
C GLY A 430 -20.14 -2.50 9.97
N GLU A 431 -20.16 -3.00 11.21
CA GLU A 431 -19.39 -2.41 12.32
C GLU A 431 -17.94 -2.88 12.27
N ILE A 432 -17.03 -1.93 12.48
CA ILE A 432 -15.62 -2.21 12.76
C ILE A 432 -15.49 -2.32 14.28
N ILE A 433 -14.98 -3.44 14.79
CA ILE A 433 -14.93 -3.69 16.23
C ILE A 433 -13.96 -2.73 16.94
N ALA A 434 -14.23 -2.46 18.23
CA ALA A 434 -13.45 -1.53 19.04
C ALA A 434 -11.93 -1.79 19.01
N PRO A 435 -11.42 -3.04 19.15
CA PRO A 435 -9.98 -3.29 19.08
C PRO A 435 -9.32 -2.82 17.78
N MET A 436 -10.02 -2.90 16.64
CA MET A 436 -9.48 -2.40 15.37
C MET A 436 -9.48 -0.86 15.34
N THR A 437 -10.62 -0.25 15.63
CA THR A 437 -10.75 1.22 15.58
C THR A 437 -9.87 1.93 16.61
N GLU A 438 -9.82 1.47 17.86
CA GLU A 438 -9.03 2.08 18.93
C GLU A 438 -7.53 2.02 18.63
N ASN A 439 -7.03 0.88 18.14
CA ASN A 439 -5.61 0.73 17.80
C ASN A 439 -5.21 1.52 16.54
N LEU A 440 -6.10 1.59 15.53
CA LEU A 440 -5.89 2.46 14.36
C LEU A 440 -5.84 3.93 14.75
N LEU A 441 -6.76 4.39 15.62
CA LEU A 441 -6.77 5.77 16.10
C LEU A 441 -5.56 6.08 16.99
N ALA A 442 -5.08 5.11 17.77
CA ALA A 442 -3.84 5.25 18.54
C ALA A 442 -2.63 5.43 17.61
N ALA A 443 -2.50 4.61 16.55
CA ALA A 443 -1.47 4.79 15.53
C ALA A 443 -1.61 6.14 14.80
N GLY A 444 -2.83 6.51 14.44
CA GLY A 444 -3.15 7.80 13.82
C GLY A 444 -2.69 9.01 14.65
N SER A 445 -2.82 8.94 15.98
CA SER A 445 -2.33 10.00 16.87
C SER A 445 -0.81 10.20 16.82
N TRP A 446 -0.05 9.14 16.49
CA TRP A 446 1.38 9.23 16.24
C TRP A 446 1.68 9.85 14.88
N LEU A 447 0.95 9.41 13.85
CA LEU A 447 1.09 9.93 12.48
C LEU A 447 0.71 11.40 12.36
N ASP A 448 -0.13 11.94 13.25
CA ASP A 448 -0.48 13.37 13.29
C ASP A 448 0.75 14.26 13.54
N PHE A 449 1.61 13.91 14.50
CA PHE A 449 2.81 14.70 14.81
C PHE A 449 4.09 14.21 14.13
N ALA A 450 4.13 12.94 13.69
CA ALA A 450 5.33 12.31 13.12
C ALA A 450 5.19 11.91 11.64
N GLY A 451 4.04 12.18 11.01
CA GLY A 451 3.74 11.79 9.64
C GLY A 451 4.72 12.35 8.61
N GLU A 452 5.42 13.45 8.89
CA GLU A 452 6.48 13.99 8.03
C GLU A 452 7.71 13.07 7.90
N CYS A 453 7.88 12.11 8.81
CA CYS A 453 8.90 11.06 8.70
C CYS A 453 8.41 9.81 7.95
N VAL A 454 7.17 9.82 7.46
CA VAL A 454 6.54 8.70 6.75
C VAL A 454 6.11 9.17 5.35
N TYR A 455 5.14 10.08 5.29
CA TYR A 455 4.56 10.57 4.03
C TYR A 455 5.54 11.44 3.26
N ASP A 456 5.43 11.42 1.93
CA ASP A 456 6.30 12.19 1.03
C ASP A 456 7.81 11.93 1.18
N THR A 457 8.19 10.88 1.91
CA THR A 457 9.60 10.49 2.12
C THR A 457 10.07 9.46 1.09
N GLU A 458 11.38 9.43 0.91
CA GLU A 458 12.13 8.39 0.20
C GLU A 458 12.94 7.55 1.20
N PHE A 459 13.31 6.34 0.79
CA PHE A 459 14.30 5.54 1.53
C PHE A 459 15.68 6.19 1.43
N TRP A 460 16.52 5.97 2.45
CA TRP A 460 17.92 6.37 2.36
C TRP A 460 18.75 5.28 1.67
N PHE A 461 19.40 5.62 0.56
CA PHE A 461 20.12 4.66 -0.29
C PHE A 461 21.19 3.83 0.47
N GLN A 462 21.83 4.39 1.50
CA GLN A 462 22.93 3.71 2.20
C GLN A 462 22.49 2.52 3.05
N THR A 463 21.29 2.56 3.63
CA THR A 463 20.71 1.52 4.49
C THR A 463 19.33 1.97 4.96
N SER A 464 18.43 1.03 5.18
CA SER A 464 17.13 1.29 5.79
C SER A 464 17.20 1.45 7.31
N GLN A 465 18.26 0.91 7.95
CA GLN A 465 18.36 0.80 9.41
C GLN A 465 19.78 0.96 9.96
N ASP A 466 19.89 1.18 11.28
CA ASP A 466 21.18 1.11 11.99
C ASP A 466 21.78 -0.31 11.85
N PRO A 467 22.99 -0.46 11.26
CA PRO A 467 23.57 -1.77 10.98
C PRO A 467 24.16 -2.50 12.20
N ASN A 468 24.48 -1.82 13.31
CA ASN A 468 25.26 -2.43 14.41
C ASN A 468 24.78 -2.00 15.81
N PRO A 469 23.57 -2.38 16.26
CA PRO A 469 23.13 -2.08 17.62
C PRO A 469 23.96 -2.88 18.66
N PRO A 470 24.62 -2.24 19.66
CA PRO A 470 25.62 -2.88 20.51
C PRO A 470 25.13 -4.01 21.45
N SER A 471 23.84 -4.05 21.79
CA SER A 471 23.14 -5.14 22.52
C SER A 471 21.81 -4.60 23.05
N GLY A 472 20.76 -4.69 22.24
CA GLY A 472 19.41 -4.21 22.62
C GLY A 472 19.33 -2.70 22.81
N LEU A 473 18.70 -2.03 21.84
CA LEU A 473 17.81 -0.86 21.95
C LEU A 473 17.69 -0.27 20.54
N ALA A 474 16.48 -0.41 19.99
CA ALA A 474 15.92 0.23 18.80
C ALA A 474 16.75 0.08 17.52
N PRO A 475 16.42 -0.87 16.61
CA PRO A 475 16.91 -0.74 15.24
C PRO A 475 16.24 0.51 14.64
N ALA A 476 16.93 1.65 14.63
CA ALA A 476 16.38 2.88 14.07
C ALA A 476 16.16 2.71 12.57
N ARG A 477 15.12 3.34 12.03
CA ARG A 477 14.84 3.40 10.59
C ARG A 477 15.08 4.79 10.03
N PHE A 478 15.44 4.83 8.76
CA PHE A 478 15.78 6.07 8.08
C PHE A 478 14.87 6.34 6.89
N THR A 479 14.39 7.57 6.81
CA THR A 479 13.66 8.13 5.67
C THR A 479 14.19 9.54 5.40
N THR A 480 14.03 10.03 4.19
CA THR A 480 14.59 11.33 3.80
C THR A 480 13.68 12.08 2.85
N THR A 481 13.74 13.40 2.92
CA THR A 481 13.18 14.32 1.93
C THR A 481 14.32 15.20 1.40
N PRO A 482 14.08 16.06 0.39
CA PRO A 482 15.09 17.03 -0.03
C PRO A 482 15.59 17.95 1.10
N ASP A 483 14.80 18.16 2.16
CA ASP A 483 15.05 19.13 3.23
C ASP A 483 15.36 18.49 4.59
N THR A 484 15.02 17.22 4.77
CA THR A 484 15.05 16.55 6.07
C THR A 484 15.59 15.12 6.00
N PHE A 485 16.15 14.68 7.13
CA PHE A 485 16.50 13.29 7.39
C PHE A 485 15.82 12.84 8.67
N CYS A 486 15.03 11.78 8.61
CA CYS A 486 14.34 11.23 9.76
C CYS A 486 15.04 9.98 10.29
N ILE A 487 15.09 9.89 11.61
CA ILE A 487 15.62 8.76 12.38
C ILE A 487 14.52 8.32 13.32
N VAL A 488 13.91 7.16 13.08
CA VAL A 488 12.82 6.66 13.92
C VAL A 488 13.32 5.48 14.75
N ALA A 489 13.49 5.68 16.05
CA ALA A 489 13.88 4.64 16.98
C ALA A 489 12.65 3.84 17.43
N PHE A 490 12.71 2.51 17.38
CA PHE A 490 11.59 1.64 17.78
C PHE A 490 11.48 1.42 19.29
N ASP A 491 12.57 1.57 20.03
CA ASP A 491 12.59 1.54 21.49
C ASP A 491 13.01 2.90 22.04
N GLU A 492 12.60 3.17 23.28
CA GLU A 492 12.93 4.42 23.97
C GLU A 492 14.45 4.54 24.12
N PRO A 493 15.09 5.62 23.64
CA PRO A 493 16.50 5.86 23.88
C PRO A 493 16.84 5.84 25.38
N THR A 494 17.93 5.17 25.77
CA THR A 494 18.35 5.08 27.18
C THR A 494 19.54 5.98 27.49
N ASN A 495 19.82 6.19 28.78
CA ASN A 495 20.95 7.00 29.26
C ASN A 495 20.93 8.46 28.78
N GLY A 496 19.77 8.97 28.38
CA GLY A 496 19.59 10.33 27.86
C GLY A 496 20.23 10.56 26.48
N GLN A 497 20.47 9.48 25.71
CA GLN A 497 21.10 9.56 24.40
C GLN A 497 20.45 8.61 23.39
N LEU A 498 20.26 9.10 22.17
CA LEU A 498 20.13 8.27 20.97
C LEU A 498 21.52 8.11 20.35
N VAL A 499 21.92 6.87 20.08
CA VAL A 499 23.19 6.55 19.41
C VAL A 499 22.90 5.78 18.12
N ILE A 500 23.37 6.30 16.99
CA ILE A 500 23.27 5.64 15.68
C ILE A 500 24.66 5.24 15.21
N HIS A 501 24.88 3.95 14.95
CA HIS A 501 26.19 3.36 14.64
C HIS A 501 26.54 3.49 13.15
N LYS A 502 26.24 4.67 12.61
CA LYS A 502 26.47 5.03 11.21
C LYS A 502 26.58 6.54 11.06
N ARG A 503 27.45 6.95 10.15
CA ARG A 503 27.55 8.35 9.71
C ARG A 503 26.34 8.68 8.84
N LEU A 504 25.49 9.57 9.34
CA LEU A 504 24.31 10.08 8.65
C LEU A 504 24.65 11.29 7.76
N PRO A 505 23.80 11.67 6.78
CA PRO A 505 24.07 12.77 5.86
C PRO A 505 23.82 14.15 6.50
N LEU A 506 24.39 14.36 7.69
CA LEU A 506 24.29 15.59 8.48
C LEU A 506 25.59 16.39 8.40
N LEU A 507 25.47 17.71 8.40
CA LEU A 507 26.60 18.64 8.51
C LEU A 507 26.53 19.44 9.81
N PRO A 508 27.69 19.94 10.32
CA PRO A 508 27.71 20.85 11.45
C PRO A 508 26.78 22.04 11.22
N GLY A 509 25.86 22.25 12.16
CA GLY A 509 24.86 23.30 12.10
C GLY A 509 23.45 22.79 11.77
N ASP A 510 23.28 21.59 11.22
CA ASP A 510 21.95 20.98 11.05
C ASP A 510 21.25 20.82 12.42
N ASP A 511 19.93 20.99 12.45
CA ASP A 511 19.14 20.90 13.69
C ASP A 511 18.45 19.55 13.78
N ILE A 512 18.62 18.84 14.90
CA ILE A 512 17.85 17.63 15.20
C ILE A 512 16.82 17.96 16.28
N VAL A 513 15.57 17.57 16.05
CA VAL A 513 14.48 17.69 17.04
C VAL A 513 13.81 16.34 17.23
N LEU A 514 13.31 16.05 18.44
CA LEU A 514 12.33 14.98 18.65
C LEU A 514 10.95 15.54 18.29
N LEU A 515 10.21 14.87 17.42
CA LEU A 515 8.82 15.25 17.13
C LEU A 515 7.92 14.72 18.25
N THR A 516 7.05 15.60 18.77
CA THR A 516 6.21 15.32 19.93
C THR A 516 4.76 15.77 19.68
N PRO A 517 3.76 15.19 20.37
CA PRO A 517 2.35 15.58 20.22
C PRO A 517 2.05 17.05 20.54
N ASN A 518 2.85 17.70 21.40
CA ASN A 518 2.65 19.11 21.76
C ASN A 518 3.31 20.10 20.78
N GLY A 519 3.98 19.61 19.73
CA GLY A 519 4.64 20.43 18.72
C GLY A 519 5.88 21.18 19.21
N ASN A 520 6.42 20.87 20.39
CA ASN A 520 7.63 21.51 20.89
C ASN A 520 8.87 20.97 20.17
N GLN A 521 9.44 21.76 19.26
CA GLN A 521 10.59 21.38 18.43
C GLN A 521 11.87 22.11 18.89
N THR A 522 12.32 21.82 20.11
CA THR A 522 13.58 22.39 20.62
C THR A 522 14.77 21.63 20.01
N PRO A 523 15.75 22.32 19.37
CA PRO A 523 16.95 21.66 18.84
C PRO A 523 17.73 20.94 19.93
N LEU A 524 18.02 19.67 19.68
CA LEU A 524 18.78 18.78 20.55
C LEU A 524 20.28 18.92 20.26
N ALA A 525 21.09 18.87 21.32
CA ALA A 525 22.54 18.84 21.17
C ALA A 525 22.96 17.48 20.59
N TRP A 526 23.71 17.50 19.50
CA TRP A 526 24.21 16.28 18.87
C TRP A 526 25.68 16.42 18.47
N SER A 527 26.36 15.28 18.32
CA SER A 527 27.74 15.22 17.85
C SER A 527 27.98 13.94 17.04
N THR A 528 29.11 13.89 16.35
CA THR A 528 29.59 12.68 15.67
C THR A 528 30.93 12.29 16.26
N ASP A 529 31.08 11.04 16.67
CA ASP A 529 32.34 10.55 17.23
C ASP A 529 33.41 10.30 16.14
N SER A 530 34.62 9.90 16.54
CA SER A 530 35.72 9.61 15.62
C SER A 530 35.44 8.44 14.66
N SER A 531 34.52 7.55 15.02
CA SER A 531 34.09 6.40 14.21
C SER A 531 32.97 6.77 13.24
N GLY A 532 32.40 7.98 13.36
CA GLY A 532 31.30 8.44 12.54
C GLY A 532 29.92 8.16 13.13
N ASN A 533 29.80 7.68 14.36
CA ASN A 533 28.52 7.41 15.00
C ASN A 533 27.86 8.73 15.42
N LEU A 534 26.56 8.87 15.19
CA LEU A 534 25.79 10.01 15.67
C LEU A 534 25.39 9.78 17.12
N ILE A 535 25.57 10.80 17.96
CA ILE A 535 25.10 10.84 19.34
C ILE A 535 24.19 12.06 19.48
N VAL A 536 22.93 11.86 19.89
CA VAL A 536 21.95 12.92 20.15
C VAL A 536 21.58 12.89 21.63
N ASN A 537 21.79 13.99 22.34
CA ASN A 537 21.37 14.12 23.74
C ASN A 537 19.88 14.47 23.80
N VAL A 538 19.12 13.72 24.59
CA VAL A 538 17.68 13.89 24.72
C VAL A 538 17.26 13.63 26.17
N SER A 539 16.38 14.47 26.72
CA SER A 539 15.96 14.32 28.12
C SER A 539 14.87 13.25 28.27
N SER A 540 14.82 12.59 29.43
CA SER A 540 13.72 11.67 29.74
C SER A 540 12.34 12.34 29.72
N ALA A 541 12.27 13.65 30.00
CA ALA A 541 11.04 14.41 29.92
C ALA A 541 10.53 14.56 28.47
N GLU A 542 11.43 14.70 27.49
CA GLU A 542 11.07 14.71 26.07
C GLU A 542 10.66 13.31 25.59
N LEU A 543 11.43 12.28 25.96
CA LEU A 543 11.16 10.90 25.57
C LEU A 543 9.80 10.40 26.06
N SER A 544 9.42 10.72 27.30
CA SER A 544 8.17 10.29 27.92
C SER A 544 6.89 10.83 27.26
N GLN A 545 7.01 11.83 26.37
CA GLN A 545 5.88 12.40 25.63
C GLN A 545 5.51 11.59 24.39
N VAL A 546 6.37 10.65 24.00
CA VAL A 546 6.24 9.88 22.77
C VAL A 546 6.08 8.39 23.11
N GLN A 547 5.24 7.71 22.34
CA GLN A 547 4.98 6.27 22.46
C GLN A 547 5.11 5.62 21.08
N PHE A 548 5.14 4.28 21.05
CA PHE A 548 5.21 3.43 19.84
C PHE A 548 6.57 3.44 19.12
N ALA A 549 7.07 4.63 18.77
CA ALA A 549 8.39 4.86 18.19
C ALA A 549 8.80 6.33 18.40
N TRP A 550 10.10 6.63 18.47
CA TRP A 550 10.66 7.97 18.73
C TRP A 550 11.22 8.58 17.44
N PRO A 551 10.50 9.52 16.79
CA PRO A 551 10.91 10.15 15.54
C PRO A 551 11.78 11.39 15.79
N PHE A 552 13.05 11.30 15.40
CA PHE A 552 13.96 12.43 15.38
C PHE A 552 14.07 12.97 13.95
N ARG A 553 13.77 14.25 13.75
CA ARG A 553 13.91 14.92 12.46
C ARG A 553 15.14 15.80 12.48
N ALA A 554 16.08 15.52 11.58
CA ALA A 554 17.15 16.43 11.24
C ALA A 554 16.71 17.35 10.09
N THR A 555 16.82 18.66 10.27
CA THR A 555 16.56 19.67 9.24
C THR A 555 17.87 20.20 8.71
N TYR A 556 18.06 20.16 7.38
CA TYR A 556 19.29 20.63 6.78
C TYR A 556 19.40 22.15 6.84
N ARG A 557 20.47 22.67 7.43
CA ARG A 557 20.83 24.09 7.36
C ARG A 557 21.62 24.36 6.09
N LEU A 558 20.88 24.70 5.05
CA LEU A 558 21.43 25.01 3.74
C LEU A 558 22.28 26.29 3.78
N SER A 559 23.40 26.28 3.08
CA SER A 559 24.16 27.49 2.75
C SER A 559 23.36 28.35 1.74
N ASN A 560 23.38 29.66 1.97
CA ASN A 560 22.76 30.67 1.10
C ASN A 560 23.42 30.72 -0.28
#